data_AF-A0A8C7AVR6-F1
#
_entry.id   AF-A0A8C7AVR6-F1
#
_cell.length_a   1.000
_cell.length_b   1.000
_cell.length_c   1.000
_cell.angle_alpha   90.00
_cell.angle_beta   90.00
_cell.angle_gamma   90.00
#
_symmetry.space_group_name_H-M   'P 1'
#
loop_
_entity.id
_entity.type
_entity.pdbx_description
1 polymer ?
#
loop_
_entity_poly.entity_id
_entity_poly.type
_entity_poly.pdbx_seq_one_letter_code
_entity_poly.pdbx_strand_id
1 'polypeptide(L)'
;NSQCQDQELHSPPSKLACFDLPVVVPTKNPVMYNKRAADPVHPDLTGLLVKNKNLLAELRNLQNKLLIKETSLQEMKNVLESYKENNVQQSFQIMSLKDDIKDLEELIASLTRIKSLKNTNIQNLERGNWDLTERIIELENHLRVHLFEREKAERRAGLLEKKLAGTDGFIPYINMKGQEDSLVSFMMKKWDFYYSVDIFHSEGPKDGQKIWDKCQEDSIHKEKQKYELDRPPHSFSWETKSARSHYQKFLSQLATLLSNNVVPIPATEEAVKEKIQEIGAKEQSWKSRTEGLQQEVLTLTQRLEQLQCHSEEAAGESSPMQDRCREQKRPWRHLERKTAVNDFFQESLALDRNKKDNEQQTLLNIQQNLQIATTQRLEEKIQKLQKQLSDLKLSNKSMKIQLTRVNVLKDKTIEKLRQSLTQVEAMKGKAVVKTDNLKTTLHSAKQKARGDKEKRVRATAPAPRRSRGERRRRRKGAEKTRGSWVVTRWQK
;
A
#
# COMPACT_ATOMS: atom_id res chain seq x y z
N ASN A 1 14.33 -40.01 1.30
CA ASN A 1 15.21 -40.28 0.16
C ASN A 1 15.88 -39.00 -0.28
N SER A 2 17.19 -39.10 -0.51
CA SER A 2 18.13 -38.08 -1.00
C SER A 2 18.77 -37.19 0.08
N GLN A 3 19.92 -37.68 0.54
CA GLN A 3 20.97 -37.01 1.28
C GLN A 3 21.54 -35.83 0.48
N CYS A 4 21.74 -34.68 1.13
CA CYS A 4 22.64 -33.63 0.65
C CYS A 4 24.01 -33.88 1.29
N GLN A 5 25.03 -34.12 0.45
CA GLN A 5 26.43 -34.14 0.86
C GLN A 5 27.00 -32.73 0.71
N ASP A 6 27.47 -32.17 1.82
CA ASP A 6 28.37 -31.02 1.84
C ASP A 6 29.76 -31.47 1.34
N GLN A 7 30.25 -30.84 0.29
CA GLN A 7 31.65 -30.93 -0.14
C GLN A 7 32.35 -29.61 0.20
N GLU A 8 33.08 -29.63 1.32
CA GLU A 8 34.13 -28.65 1.61
C GLU A 8 35.28 -28.82 0.60
N LEU A 9 35.49 -27.79 -0.22
CA LEU A 9 36.68 -27.67 -1.07
C LEU A 9 37.81 -27.02 -0.26
N HIS A 10 38.71 -27.87 0.25
CA HIS A 10 40.01 -27.47 0.76
C HIS A 10 40.84 -26.75 -0.31
N SER A 11 41.19 -25.49 -0.03
CA SER A 11 42.19 -24.71 -0.76
C SER A 11 43.60 -25.04 -0.22
N PRO A 12 44.63 -25.28 -1.05
CA PRO A 12 45.99 -25.48 -0.57
C PRO A 12 46.71 -24.14 -0.35
N PRO A 13 47.60 -24.00 0.66
CA PRO A 13 48.36 -22.78 0.86
C PRO A 13 49.51 -22.70 -0.14
N SER A 14 49.53 -21.62 -0.93
CA SER A 14 50.66 -21.27 -1.79
C SER A 14 51.87 -20.84 -0.95
N LYS A 15 52.90 -21.69 -0.91
CA LYS A 15 54.23 -21.37 -0.38
C LYS A 15 54.90 -20.35 -1.32
N LEU A 16 54.96 -19.09 -0.90
CA LEU A 16 55.85 -18.07 -1.47
C LEU A 16 57.27 -18.33 -0.93
N ALA A 17 58.09 -19.01 -1.71
CA ALA A 17 59.53 -19.05 -1.50
C ALA A 17 60.13 -17.75 -2.07
N CYS A 18 60.48 -16.83 -1.18
CA CYS A 18 61.32 -15.68 -1.48
C CYS A 18 62.74 -16.20 -1.74
N PHE A 19 63.18 -16.17 -2.99
CA PHE A 19 64.60 -16.38 -3.32
C PHE A 19 65.27 -15.01 -3.45
N ASP A 20 65.93 -14.59 -2.37
CA ASP A 20 66.95 -13.55 -2.41
C ASP A 20 68.18 -14.12 -3.14
N LEU A 21 68.63 -13.45 -4.21
CA LEU A 21 69.94 -13.70 -4.81
C LEU A 21 70.97 -12.74 -4.18
N PRO A 22 72.12 -13.25 -3.71
CA PRO A 22 73.16 -12.39 -3.13
C PRO A 22 73.92 -11.63 -4.23
N VAL A 23 74.16 -10.36 -3.96
CA VAL A 23 75.05 -9.47 -4.72
C VAL A 23 76.49 -10.00 -4.61
N VAL A 24 77.00 -10.62 -5.67
CA VAL A 24 78.43 -10.97 -5.78
C VAL A 24 79.19 -9.75 -6.30
N VAL A 25 79.95 -9.13 -5.41
CA VAL A 25 80.90 -8.05 -5.68
C VAL A 25 82.13 -8.63 -6.39
N PRO A 26 82.59 -8.08 -7.53
CA PRO A 26 83.86 -8.48 -8.12
C PRO A 26 85.02 -7.70 -7.48
N THR A 27 85.80 -8.37 -6.64
CA THR A 27 87.07 -7.85 -6.12
C THR A 27 88.10 -7.77 -7.25
N LYS A 28 88.62 -6.55 -7.48
CA LYS A 28 89.63 -6.25 -8.51
C LYS A 28 91.07 -6.56 -8.02
N ASN A 29 91.73 -7.35 -8.87
CA ASN A 29 93.13 -7.32 -9.31
C ASN A 29 94.28 -7.99 -8.50
N PRO A 30 95.16 -8.72 -9.23
CA PRO A 30 96.36 -9.40 -8.71
C PRO A 30 97.65 -8.58 -8.91
N VAL A 31 98.70 -9.00 -8.20
CA VAL A 31 100.07 -8.47 -8.25
C VAL A 31 100.95 -9.41 -9.11
N MET A 32 101.52 -8.84 -10.17
CA MET A 32 102.85 -9.07 -10.79
C MET A 32 103.24 -10.45 -11.38
N TYR A 33 103.58 -10.52 -12.69
CA TYR A 33 104.94 -10.33 -13.24
C TYR A 33 105.06 -10.74 -14.73
N ASN A 34 105.64 -9.83 -15.52
CA ASN A 34 106.61 -9.97 -16.63
C ASN A 34 106.35 -10.77 -17.94
N LYS A 35 106.30 -9.96 -19.02
CA LYS A 35 107.11 -9.95 -20.27
C LYS A 35 107.33 -11.22 -21.14
N ARG A 36 106.84 -11.06 -22.38
CA ARG A 36 107.41 -11.38 -23.71
C ARG A 36 107.64 -12.84 -24.11
N ALA A 37 106.83 -13.29 -25.08
CA ALA A 37 107.29 -13.89 -26.35
C ALA A 37 106.14 -13.86 -27.36
N ALA A 38 106.44 -13.53 -28.61
CA ALA A 38 105.50 -13.62 -29.72
C ALA A 38 105.48 -15.07 -30.23
N ASP A 39 104.28 -15.67 -30.37
CA ASP A 39 104.03 -16.73 -31.35
C ASP A 39 102.51 -16.85 -31.63
N PRO A 40 102.08 -17.17 -32.87
CA PRO A 40 100.71 -17.02 -33.34
C PRO A 40 99.92 -18.32 -33.23
N VAL A 41 99.42 -18.65 -32.03
CA VAL A 41 98.49 -19.79 -31.86
C VAL A 41 97.37 -19.40 -30.90
N HIS A 42 96.48 -18.47 -31.28
CA HIS A 42 95.16 -18.34 -30.63
C HIS A 42 94.04 -17.71 -31.50
N PRO A 43 93.95 -17.98 -32.83
CA PRO A 43 92.75 -17.58 -33.58
C PRO A 43 91.47 -18.25 -33.03
N ASP A 44 91.59 -19.46 -32.49
CA ASP A 44 90.46 -20.24 -32.00
C ASP A 44 89.92 -19.78 -30.63
N LEU A 45 90.80 -19.38 -29.70
CA LEU A 45 90.41 -18.82 -28.40
C LEU A 45 89.70 -17.47 -28.55
N THR A 46 90.21 -16.63 -29.46
CA THR A 46 89.61 -15.32 -29.76
C THR A 46 88.22 -15.50 -30.38
N GLY A 47 88.06 -16.46 -31.31
CA GLY A 47 86.78 -16.84 -31.89
C GLY A 47 85.77 -17.38 -30.85
N LEU A 48 86.22 -18.24 -29.93
CA LEU A 48 85.40 -18.73 -28.82
C LEU A 48 84.97 -17.60 -27.87
N LEU A 49 85.83 -16.62 -27.61
CA LEU A 49 85.53 -15.49 -26.75
C LEU A 49 84.49 -14.54 -27.38
N VAL A 50 84.57 -14.33 -28.71
CA VAL A 50 83.52 -13.60 -29.46
C VAL A 50 82.20 -14.37 -29.45
N LYS A 51 82.23 -15.69 -29.68
CA LYS A 51 81.02 -16.54 -29.59
C LYS A 51 80.39 -16.47 -28.20
N ASN A 52 81.19 -16.53 -27.13
CA ASN A 52 80.70 -16.42 -25.76
C ASN A 52 80.09 -15.04 -25.47
N LYS A 53 80.71 -13.96 -25.96
CA LYS A 53 80.11 -12.61 -25.90
C LYS A 53 78.78 -12.50 -26.65
N ASN A 54 78.68 -13.11 -27.83
CA ASN A 54 77.44 -13.14 -28.61
C ASN A 54 76.35 -13.94 -27.90
N LEU A 55 76.66 -15.13 -27.38
CA LEU A 55 75.74 -15.95 -26.60
C LEU A 55 75.27 -15.24 -25.32
N LEU A 56 76.16 -14.53 -24.63
CA LEU A 56 75.79 -13.69 -23.48
C LEU A 56 74.84 -12.54 -23.87
N ALA A 57 75.03 -11.94 -25.05
CA ALA A 57 74.13 -10.91 -25.57
C ALA A 57 72.76 -11.49 -25.95
N GLU A 58 72.73 -12.67 -26.56
CA GLU A 58 71.49 -13.40 -26.87
C GLU A 58 70.74 -13.81 -25.59
N LEU A 59 71.44 -14.31 -24.57
CA LEU A 59 70.86 -14.62 -23.27
C LEU A 59 70.20 -13.39 -22.63
N ARG A 60 70.89 -12.24 -22.63
CA ARG A 60 70.33 -10.97 -22.13
C ARG A 60 69.11 -10.52 -22.94
N ASN A 61 69.14 -10.69 -24.26
CA ASN A 61 68.02 -10.36 -25.13
C ASN A 61 66.80 -11.26 -24.85
N LEU A 62 67.01 -12.57 -24.70
CA LEU A 62 65.96 -13.52 -24.33
C LEU A 62 65.40 -13.23 -22.94
N GLN A 63 66.26 -12.92 -21.96
CA GLN A 63 65.83 -12.50 -20.62
C GLN A 63 64.98 -11.22 -20.68
N ASN A 64 65.38 -10.22 -21.46
CA ASN A 64 64.58 -9.00 -21.64
C ASN A 64 63.23 -9.28 -22.31
N LYS A 65 63.18 -10.13 -23.34
CA LYS A 65 61.92 -10.53 -23.99
C LYS A 65 61.01 -11.30 -23.03
N LEU A 66 61.58 -12.20 -22.24
CA LEU A 66 60.85 -12.94 -21.21
C LEU A 66 60.25 -11.96 -20.19
N LEU A 67 61.05 -11.02 -19.68
CA LEU A 67 60.60 -9.98 -18.75
C LEU A 67 59.42 -9.17 -19.32
N ILE A 68 59.52 -8.74 -20.59
CA ILE A 68 58.43 -8.00 -21.27
C ILE A 68 57.15 -8.85 -21.39
N LYS A 69 57.30 -10.16 -21.65
CA LYS A 69 56.14 -11.07 -21.72
C LYS A 69 55.54 -11.32 -20.33
N GLU A 70 56.37 -11.48 -19.30
CA GLU A 70 55.96 -11.60 -17.90
C GLU A 70 55.13 -10.38 -17.46
N THR A 71 55.60 -9.15 -17.76
CA THR A 71 54.86 -7.93 -17.43
C THR A 71 53.53 -7.85 -18.17
N SER A 72 53.51 -8.19 -19.47
CA SER A 72 52.26 -8.20 -20.25
C SER A 72 51.25 -9.25 -19.74
N LEU A 73 51.73 -10.40 -19.27
CA LEU A 73 50.89 -11.44 -18.69
C LEU A 73 50.29 -10.94 -17.37
N GLN A 74 51.10 -10.31 -16.52
CA GLN A 74 50.63 -9.76 -15.25
C GLN A 74 49.59 -8.64 -15.46
N GLU A 75 49.78 -7.77 -16.47
CA GLU A 75 48.77 -6.78 -16.86
C GLU A 75 47.45 -7.43 -17.30
N MET A 76 47.52 -8.45 -18.16
CA MET A 76 46.33 -9.19 -18.61
C MET A 76 45.63 -9.91 -17.44
N LYS A 77 46.39 -10.44 -16.48
CA LYS A 77 45.84 -11.05 -15.26
C LYS A 77 45.08 -10.03 -14.41
N ASN A 78 45.62 -8.83 -14.25
CA ASN A 78 44.96 -7.75 -13.51
C ASN A 78 43.68 -7.28 -14.21
N VAL A 79 43.71 -7.16 -15.55
CA VAL A 79 42.51 -6.81 -16.34
C VAL A 79 41.43 -7.89 -16.19
N LEU A 80 41.80 -9.16 -16.26
CA LEU A 80 40.87 -10.27 -16.06
C LEU A 80 40.23 -10.24 -14.66
N GLU A 81 41.01 -9.94 -13.62
CA GLU A 81 40.46 -9.86 -12.26
C GLU A 81 39.49 -8.70 -12.11
N SER A 82 39.82 -7.53 -12.67
CA SER A 82 38.89 -6.38 -12.70
C SER A 82 37.58 -6.70 -13.43
N TYR A 83 37.64 -7.51 -14.50
CA TYR A 83 36.45 -7.95 -15.22
C TYR A 83 35.58 -8.87 -14.36
N LYS A 84 36.18 -9.80 -13.60
CA LYS A 84 35.44 -10.67 -12.69
C LYS A 84 34.77 -9.87 -11.57
N GLU A 85 35.49 -8.95 -10.95
CA GLU A 85 34.94 -8.07 -9.91
C GLU A 85 33.76 -7.25 -10.43
N ASN A 86 33.91 -6.65 -11.62
CA ASN A 86 32.82 -5.92 -12.27
C ASN A 86 31.61 -6.82 -12.55
N ASN A 87 31.83 -8.05 -13.01
CA ASN A 87 30.75 -9.00 -13.28
C ASN A 87 30.00 -9.40 -11.99
N VAL A 88 30.73 -9.59 -10.88
CA VAL A 88 30.12 -9.86 -9.56
C VAL A 88 29.34 -8.64 -9.06
N GLN A 89 29.88 -7.43 -9.23
CA GLN A 89 29.17 -6.21 -8.84
C GLN A 89 27.89 -6.01 -9.68
N GLN A 90 27.96 -6.25 -10.99
CA GLN A 90 26.79 -6.20 -11.88
C GLN A 90 25.76 -7.26 -11.52
N SER A 91 26.17 -8.49 -11.20
CA SER A 91 25.23 -9.54 -10.80
C SER A 91 24.51 -9.21 -9.49
N PHE A 92 25.20 -8.60 -8.52
CA PHE A 92 24.59 -8.10 -7.29
C PHE A 92 23.55 -6.99 -7.57
N GLN A 93 23.88 -6.03 -8.44
CA GLN A 93 22.92 -4.98 -8.84
C GLN A 93 21.70 -5.57 -9.55
N ILE A 94 21.90 -6.54 -10.45
CA ILE A 94 20.81 -7.23 -11.14
C ILE A 94 19.93 -7.98 -10.13
N MET A 95 20.51 -8.60 -9.11
CA MET A 95 19.74 -9.27 -8.05
C MET A 95 18.88 -8.28 -7.27
N SER A 96 19.47 -7.17 -6.82
CA SER A 96 18.74 -6.10 -6.12
C SER A 96 17.57 -5.56 -6.96
N LEU A 97 17.82 -5.28 -8.24
CA LEU A 97 16.79 -4.81 -9.16
C LEU A 97 15.67 -5.84 -9.36
N LYS A 98 16.00 -7.13 -9.39
CA LYS A 98 15.00 -8.20 -9.47
C LYS A 98 14.13 -8.27 -8.23
N ASP A 99 14.70 -8.05 -7.05
CA ASP A 99 13.93 -8.03 -5.81
C ASP A 99 13.01 -6.80 -5.75
N ASP A 100 13.50 -5.62 -6.15
CA ASP A 100 12.67 -4.42 -6.26
C ASP A 100 11.49 -4.61 -7.24
N ILE A 101 11.71 -5.33 -8.36
CA ILE A 101 10.65 -5.66 -9.32
C ILE A 101 9.57 -6.55 -8.66
N LYS A 102 9.97 -7.56 -7.88
CA LYS A 102 9.01 -8.42 -7.16
C LYS A 102 8.17 -7.62 -6.17
N ASP A 103 8.79 -6.72 -5.42
CA ASP A 103 8.09 -5.85 -4.47
C ASP A 103 7.08 -4.95 -5.19
N LEU A 104 7.46 -4.39 -6.35
CA LEU A 104 6.54 -3.60 -7.19
C LEU A 104 5.38 -4.44 -7.74
N GLU A 105 5.62 -5.68 -8.16
CA GLU A 105 4.58 -6.61 -8.61
C GLU A 105 3.58 -6.93 -7.48
N GLU A 106 4.04 -7.12 -6.25
CA GLU A 106 3.18 -7.31 -5.09
C GLU A 106 2.33 -6.07 -4.78
N LEU A 107 2.91 -4.88 -4.89
CA LEU A 107 2.18 -3.62 -4.74
C LEU A 107 1.11 -3.46 -5.82
N ILE A 108 1.40 -3.80 -7.07
CA ILE A 108 0.42 -3.79 -8.18
C ILE A 108 -0.71 -4.78 -7.91
N ALA A 109 -0.39 -6.00 -7.48
CA ALA A 109 -1.40 -7.00 -7.12
C ALA A 109 -2.30 -6.51 -5.99
N SER A 110 -1.71 -5.89 -4.96
CA SER A 110 -2.44 -5.33 -3.82
C SER A 110 -3.33 -4.16 -4.21
N LEU A 111 -2.84 -3.24 -5.05
CA LEU A 111 -3.61 -2.15 -5.60
C LEU A 111 -4.78 -2.66 -6.45
N THR A 112 -4.58 -3.73 -7.20
CA THR A 112 -5.63 -4.37 -8.00
C THR A 112 -6.74 -4.95 -7.11
N ARG A 113 -6.38 -5.60 -5.99
CA ARG A 113 -7.36 -6.08 -5.00
C ARG A 113 -8.14 -4.94 -4.32
N ILE A 114 -7.46 -3.86 -3.96
CA ILE A 114 -8.11 -2.68 -3.38
C ILE A 114 -9.08 -2.05 -4.38
N LYS A 115 -8.68 -1.96 -5.66
CA LYS A 115 -9.53 -1.42 -6.73
C LYS A 115 -10.77 -2.28 -6.93
N SER A 116 -10.65 -3.61 -6.97
CA SER A 116 -11.82 -4.48 -7.09
C SER A 116 -12.75 -4.38 -5.88
N LEU A 117 -12.21 -4.32 -4.66
CA LEU A 117 -12.98 -4.13 -3.44
C LEU A 117 -13.72 -2.77 -3.42
N LYS A 118 -13.07 -1.70 -3.86
CA LYS A 118 -13.72 -0.39 -3.98
C LYS A 118 -14.87 -0.44 -4.98
N ASN A 119 -14.67 -1.09 -6.12
CA ASN A 119 -15.70 -1.22 -7.15
C ASN A 119 -16.91 -2.02 -6.66
N THR A 120 -16.70 -3.13 -5.94
CA THR A 120 -17.82 -3.90 -5.38
C THR A 120 -18.57 -3.10 -4.32
N ASN A 121 -17.87 -2.34 -3.48
CA ASN A 121 -18.52 -1.48 -2.49
C ASN A 121 -19.36 -0.36 -3.16
N ILE A 122 -18.83 0.26 -4.22
CA ILE A 122 -19.58 1.25 -5.02
C ILE A 122 -20.86 0.62 -5.58
N GLN A 123 -20.77 -0.55 -6.22
CA GLN A 123 -21.93 -1.24 -6.79
C GLN A 123 -22.99 -1.60 -5.73
N ASN A 124 -22.56 -2.01 -4.53
CA ASN A 124 -23.48 -2.30 -3.43
C ASN A 124 -24.20 -1.04 -2.92
N LEU A 125 -23.48 0.08 -2.80
CA LEU A 125 -24.07 1.37 -2.42
C LEU A 125 -25.01 1.91 -3.49
N GLU A 126 -24.65 1.78 -4.77
CA GLU A 126 -25.51 2.15 -5.90
C GLU A 126 -26.80 1.35 -5.90
N ARG A 127 -26.72 0.03 -5.66
CA ARG A 127 -27.91 -0.82 -5.53
C ARG A 127 -28.79 -0.40 -4.35
N GLY A 128 -28.21 -0.20 -3.17
CA GLY A 128 -28.96 0.24 -1.99
C GLY A 128 -29.64 1.61 -2.20
N ASN A 129 -28.97 2.55 -2.87
CA ASN A 129 -29.59 3.83 -3.24
C ASN A 129 -30.76 3.66 -4.22
N TRP A 130 -30.65 2.72 -5.17
CA TRP A 130 -31.72 2.41 -6.10
C TRP A 130 -32.94 1.84 -5.38
N ASP A 131 -32.74 0.87 -4.48
CA ASP A 131 -33.80 0.28 -3.66
C ASP A 131 -34.49 1.34 -2.77
N LEU A 132 -33.71 2.24 -2.17
CA LEU A 132 -34.24 3.35 -1.38
C LEU A 132 -35.06 4.32 -2.24
N THR A 133 -34.61 4.60 -3.46
CA THR A 133 -35.34 5.46 -4.39
C THR A 133 -36.68 4.84 -4.77
N GLU A 134 -36.70 3.53 -5.05
CA GLU A 134 -37.94 2.79 -5.31
C GLU A 134 -38.90 2.87 -4.11
N ARG A 135 -38.38 2.66 -2.90
CA ARG A 135 -39.19 2.77 -1.68
C ARG A 135 -39.75 4.17 -1.45
N ILE A 136 -38.98 5.21 -1.75
CA ILE A 136 -39.46 6.60 -1.68
C ILE A 136 -40.63 6.79 -2.64
N ILE A 137 -40.51 6.35 -3.90
CA ILE A 137 -41.59 6.44 -4.89
C ILE A 137 -42.84 5.69 -4.44
N GLU A 138 -42.69 4.49 -3.88
CA GLU A 138 -43.81 3.72 -3.32
C GLU A 138 -44.50 4.49 -2.19
N LEU A 139 -43.75 5.05 -1.24
CA LEU A 139 -44.31 5.80 -0.12
C LEU A 139 -44.99 7.09 -0.58
N GLU A 140 -44.41 7.80 -1.56
CA GLU A 140 -45.05 8.95 -2.20
C GLU A 140 -46.36 8.57 -2.89
N ASN A 141 -46.43 7.40 -3.54
CA ASN A 141 -47.67 6.88 -4.12
C ASN A 141 -48.74 6.62 -3.05
N HIS A 142 -48.37 5.98 -1.94
CA HIS A 142 -49.30 5.76 -0.83
C HIS A 142 -49.80 7.08 -0.23
N LEU A 143 -48.90 8.06 -0.06
CA LEU A 143 -49.26 9.39 0.41
C LEU A 143 -50.25 10.07 -0.53
N ARG A 144 -50.04 10.00 -1.85
CA ARG A 144 -50.97 10.55 -2.86
C ARG A 144 -52.36 9.92 -2.74
N VAL A 145 -52.45 8.60 -2.54
CA VAL A 145 -53.72 7.90 -2.33
C VAL A 145 -54.40 8.39 -1.06
N HIS A 146 -53.69 8.43 0.07
CA HIS A 146 -54.26 8.91 1.34
C HIS A 146 -54.72 10.37 1.28
N LEU A 147 -53.98 11.25 0.60
CA LEU A 147 -54.39 12.64 0.39
C LEU A 147 -55.68 12.72 -0.42
N PHE A 148 -55.81 11.93 -1.49
CA PHE A 148 -57.02 11.86 -2.29
C PHE A 148 -58.23 11.34 -1.50
N GLU A 149 -58.04 10.29 -0.70
CA GLU A 149 -59.08 9.75 0.18
C GLU A 149 -59.53 10.74 1.24
N ARG A 150 -58.58 11.46 1.87
CA ARG A 150 -58.86 12.53 2.82
C ARG A 150 -59.66 13.65 2.17
N GLU A 151 -59.25 14.12 1.00
CA GLU A 151 -59.97 15.19 0.28
C GLU A 151 -61.40 14.74 -0.07
N LYS A 152 -61.59 13.48 -0.48
CA LYS A 152 -62.92 12.90 -0.73
C LYS A 152 -63.76 12.86 0.55
N ALA A 153 -63.18 12.50 1.69
CA ALA A 153 -63.86 12.49 2.99
C ALA A 153 -64.23 13.91 3.44
N GLU A 154 -63.35 14.88 3.24
CA GLU A 154 -63.56 16.30 3.56
C GLU A 154 -64.71 16.89 2.73
N ARG A 155 -64.76 16.61 1.42
CA ARG A 155 -65.90 17.02 0.56
C ARG A 155 -67.22 16.43 1.05
N ARG A 156 -67.23 15.17 1.50
CA ARG A 156 -68.43 14.52 2.07
C ARG A 156 -68.84 15.18 3.38
N ALA A 157 -67.89 15.44 4.28
CA ALA A 157 -68.15 16.12 5.54
C ALA A 157 -68.72 17.53 5.31
N GLY A 158 -68.14 18.32 4.40
CA GLY A 158 -68.66 19.65 4.05
C GLY A 158 -70.06 19.62 3.42
N LEU A 159 -70.40 18.57 2.65
CA LEU A 159 -71.77 18.38 2.15
C LEU A 159 -72.75 18.11 3.30
N LEU A 160 -72.37 17.28 4.27
CA LEU A 160 -73.19 16.98 5.44
C LEU A 160 -73.35 18.22 6.34
N GLU A 161 -72.29 18.99 6.55
CA GLU A 161 -72.32 20.24 7.33
C GLU A 161 -73.27 21.26 6.71
N LYS A 162 -73.24 21.45 5.37
CA LYS A 162 -74.20 22.31 4.66
C LYS A 162 -75.65 21.85 4.83
N LYS A 163 -75.90 20.53 4.80
CA LYS A 163 -77.24 19.98 5.06
C LYS A 163 -77.68 20.26 6.49
N LEU A 164 -76.79 20.07 7.46
CA LEU A 164 -77.06 20.33 8.88
C LEU A 164 -77.33 21.81 9.16
N ALA A 165 -76.52 22.72 8.61
CA ALA A 165 -76.72 24.17 8.71
C ALA A 165 -78.05 24.63 8.09
N GLY A 166 -78.54 23.94 7.05
CA GLY A 166 -79.89 24.18 6.50
C GLY A 166 -81.04 23.69 7.40
N THR A 167 -80.80 22.72 8.28
CA THR A 167 -81.75 22.26 9.31
C THR A 167 -81.64 23.01 10.64
N ASP A 168 -80.59 23.80 10.86
CA ASP A 168 -80.38 24.56 12.10
C ASP A 168 -81.38 25.72 12.29
N GLY A 169 -82.12 26.07 11.22
CA GLY A 169 -83.29 26.95 11.31
C GLY A 169 -84.53 26.33 11.97
N PHE A 170 -84.49 25.03 12.29
CA PHE A 170 -85.60 24.28 12.90
C PHE A 170 -85.19 23.58 14.19
N ILE A 171 -84.61 24.32 15.13
CA ILE A 171 -84.70 23.93 16.55
C ILE A 171 -85.84 24.76 17.15
N PRO A 172 -87.06 24.21 17.31
CA PRO A 172 -88.10 24.89 18.07
C PRO A 172 -87.56 25.13 19.48
N TYR A 173 -87.58 26.37 19.93
CA TYR A 173 -87.35 26.72 21.32
C TYR A 173 -88.46 26.09 22.17
N ILE A 174 -88.20 24.90 22.74
CA ILE A 174 -89.17 24.21 23.58
C ILE A 174 -89.07 24.81 24.99
N ASN A 175 -89.98 25.73 25.29
CA ASN A 175 -90.26 26.20 26.63
C ASN A 175 -90.72 25.01 27.50
N MET A 176 -89.84 24.51 28.35
CA MET A 176 -90.12 23.46 29.32
C MET A 176 -90.96 24.03 30.47
N LYS A 177 -92.27 24.20 30.26
CA LYS A 177 -93.19 24.42 31.37
C LYS A 177 -94.45 23.59 31.20
N GLY A 178 -94.37 22.36 31.73
CA GLY A 178 -95.50 21.56 32.20
C GLY A 178 -96.29 20.79 31.15
N GLN A 179 -95.92 19.53 30.91
CA GLN A 179 -96.84 18.41 30.66
C GLN A 179 -96.04 17.12 30.44
N GLU A 180 -96.08 16.20 31.40
CA GLU A 180 -95.33 14.94 31.33
C GLU A 180 -96.05 13.84 30.51
N ASP A 181 -97.31 14.03 30.12
CA ASP A 181 -98.11 12.96 29.47
C ASP A 181 -98.07 12.95 27.92
N SER A 182 -97.26 13.81 27.30
CA SER A 182 -97.12 13.87 25.82
C SER A 182 -95.79 13.32 25.28
N LEU A 183 -94.93 12.77 26.14
CA LEU A 183 -93.61 12.26 25.73
C LEU A 183 -93.65 10.91 24.99
N VAL A 184 -94.68 10.08 25.23
CA VAL A 184 -94.79 8.75 24.61
C VAL A 184 -95.20 8.85 23.14
N SER A 185 -96.04 9.83 22.76
CA SER A 185 -96.47 10.01 21.37
C SER A 185 -95.39 10.62 20.47
N PHE A 186 -94.41 11.33 21.02
CA PHE A 186 -93.31 11.93 20.25
C PHE A 186 -92.15 10.95 20.04
N MET A 187 -91.87 10.08 21.02
CA MET A 187 -90.82 9.05 20.91
C MET A 187 -91.14 8.01 19.82
N MET A 188 -92.43 7.73 19.56
CA MET A 188 -92.85 6.76 18.54
C MET A 188 -92.67 7.28 17.11
N LYS A 189 -92.90 8.58 16.86
CA LYS A 189 -92.64 9.22 15.56
C LYS A 189 -91.16 9.41 15.23
N LYS A 190 -90.27 9.32 16.22
CA LYS A 190 -88.81 9.41 16.01
C LYS A 190 -88.21 8.10 15.49
N TRP A 191 -88.84 6.96 15.77
CA TRP A 191 -88.43 5.66 15.23
C TRP A 191 -88.83 5.47 13.76
N ASP A 192 -89.96 6.06 13.33
CA ASP A 192 -90.40 6.01 11.92
C ASP A 192 -89.47 6.80 10.97
N PHE A 193 -88.72 7.77 11.50
CA PHE A 193 -87.73 8.52 10.71
C PHE A 193 -86.39 7.76 10.57
N TYR A 194 -86.10 6.80 11.46
CA TYR A 194 -84.86 6.03 11.38
C TYR A 194 -84.93 4.86 10.37
N TYR A 195 -86.15 4.45 9.99
CA TYR A 195 -86.40 3.49 8.90
C TYR A 195 -86.80 4.15 7.57
N SER A 196 -86.82 5.50 7.49
CA SER A 196 -87.21 6.25 6.28
C SER A 196 -86.08 7.14 5.73
N VAL A 197 -84.83 6.68 5.82
CA VAL A 197 -83.70 7.23 5.05
C VAL A 197 -83.08 6.15 4.15
N ASP A 198 -83.92 5.28 3.60
CA ASP A 198 -83.63 4.51 2.38
C ASP A 198 -84.33 5.18 1.18
N ILE A 199 -84.04 6.46 0.98
CA ILE A 199 -84.32 7.14 -0.30
C ILE A 199 -82.99 7.46 -0.94
N PHE A 200 -82.28 6.42 -1.37
CA PHE A 200 -81.47 6.52 -2.58
C PHE A 200 -82.44 6.45 -3.75
N HIS A 201 -82.56 7.54 -4.51
CA HIS A 201 -83.01 7.45 -5.90
C HIS A 201 -81.95 6.63 -6.66
N SER A 202 -82.10 5.32 -6.67
CA SER A 202 -81.35 4.43 -7.54
C SER A 202 -81.96 4.53 -8.94
N GLU A 203 -81.24 5.22 -9.79
CA GLU A 203 -81.30 5.06 -11.22
C GLU A 203 -80.96 3.60 -11.55
N GLY A 204 -81.99 2.77 -11.76
CA GLY A 204 -81.92 1.47 -12.44
C GLY A 204 -81.22 0.29 -11.72
N PRO A 205 -81.89 -0.86 -11.50
CA PRO A 205 -81.28 -2.06 -10.91
C PRO A 205 -80.18 -2.71 -11.77
N LYS A 206 -79.90 -2.19 -12.97
CA LYS A 206 -78.87 -2.69 -13.87
C LYS A 206 -77.48 -2.12 -13.58
N ASP A 207 -77.39 -0.95 -12.95
CA ASP A 207 -76.10 -0.27 -12.74
C ASP A 207 -75.46 -0.66 -11.41
N GLY A 208 -76.27 -0.90 -10.36
CA GLY A 208 -75.78 -1.42 -9.07
C GLY A 208 -75.13 -2.81 -9.19
N GLN A 209 -75.74 -3.72 -9.95
CA GLN A 209 -75.18 -5.05 -10.22
C GLN A 209 -73.86 -4.94 -11.01
N LYS A 210 -73.81 -4.07 -12.02
CA LYS A 210 -72.61 -3.82 -12.82
C LYS A 210 -71.47 -3.17 -12.01
N ILE A 211 -71.80 -2.33 -11.04
CA ILE A 211 -70.83 -1.73 -10.10
C ILE A 211 -70.31 -2.81 -9.14
N TRP A 212 -71.18 -3.70 -8.65
CA TRP A 212 -70.78 -4.81 -7.78
C TRP A 212 -69.88 -5.81 -8.51
N ASP A 213 -70.28 -6.24 -9.71
CA ASP A 213 -69.52 -7.18 -10.54
C ASP A 213 -68.15 -6.60 -10.91
N LYS A 214 -68.08 -5.30 -11.25
CA LYS A 214 -66.82 -4.61 -11.53
C LYS A 214 -65.93 -4.45 -10.29
N CYS A 215 -66.51 -4.21 -9.12
CA CYS A 215 -65.78 -4.11 -7.86
C CYS A 215 -65.25 -5.49 -7.40
N GLN A 216 -66.00 -6.54 -7.70
CA GLN A 216 -65.61 -7.92 -7.42
C GLN A 216 -64.51 -8.39 -8.38
N GLU A 217 -64.61 -8.07 -9.68
CA GLU A 217 -63.53 -8.31 -10.64
C GLU A 217 -62.27 -7.49 -10.30
N ASP A 218 -62.39 -6.22 -9.91
CA ASP A 218 -61.25 -5.39 -9.48
C ASP A 218 -60.59 -5.93 -8.20
N SER A 219 -61.36 -6.50 -7.29
CA SER A 219 -60.83 -7.15 -6.08
C SER A 219 -60.06 -8.43 -6.43
N ILE A 220 -60.59 -9.26 -7.33
CA ILE A 220 -59.92 -10.46 -7.83
C ILE A 220 -58.68 -10.10 -8.66
N HIS A 221 -58.71 -9.01 -9.44
CA HIS A 221 -57.57 -8.52 -10.21
C HIS A 221 -56.46 -7.97 -9.31
N LYS A 222 -56.81 -7.22 -8.26
CA LYS A 222 -55.85 -6.73 -7.25
C LYS A 222 -55.25 -7.86 -6.43
N GLU A 223 -56.04 -8.88 -6.11
CA GLU A 223 -55.56 -10.07 -5.41
C GLU A 223 -54.59 -10.88 -6.30
N LYS A 224 -54.89 -11.04 -7.60
CA LYS A 224 -53.96 -11.63 -8.58
C LYS A 224 -52.66 -10.82 -8.72
N GLN A 225 -52.71 -9.49 -8.75
CA GLN A 225 -51.52 -8.64 -8.76
C GLN A 225 -50.69 -8.76 -7.47
N LYS A 226 -51.32 -8.94 -6.30
CA LYS A 226 -50.61 -9.22 -5.05
C LYS A 226 -49.85 -10.55 -5.12
N TYR A 227 -50.46 -11.60 -5.67
CA TYR A 227 -49.79 -12.90 -5.83
C TYR A 227 -48.69 -12.91 -6.91
N GLU A 228 -48.78 -12.02 -7.90
CA GLU A 228 -47.77 -11.86 -8.96
C GLU A 228 -46.57 -11.01 -8.52
N LEU A 229 -46.78 -10.07 -7.59
CA LEU A 229 -45.73 -9.30 -6.91
C LEU A 229 -45.02 -10.09 -5.80
N ASP A 230 -45.71 -11.01 -5.15
CA ASP A 230 -45.14 -11.89 -4.11
C ASP A 230 -44.49 -13.15 -4.69
N ARG A 231 -44.62 -13.38 -6.01
CA ARG A 231 -43.81 -14.36 -6.73
C ARG A 231 -42.40 -13.79 -6.84
N PRO A 232 -41.37 -14.46 -6.26
CA PRO A 232 -40.00 -13.97 -6.39
C PRO A 232 -39.65 -13.79 -7.86
N PRO A 233 -38.95 -12.71 -8.25
CA PRO A 233 -38.47 -12.57 -9.62
C PRO A 233 -37.74 -13.86 -9.99
N HIS A 234 -38.02 -14.40 -11.18
CA HIS A 234 -37.22 -15.49 -11.73
C HIS A 234 -35.81 -14.94 -12.04
N SER A 235 -35.04 -14.66 -11.00
CA SER A 235 -33.63 -14.33 -11.06
C SER A 235 -32.91 -15.63 -11.38
N PHE A 236 -32.55 -15.74 -12.66
CA PHE A 236 -31.40 -16.46 -13.16
C PHE A 236 -31.00 -17.71 -12.34
N SER A 237 -31.62 -18.83 -12.70
CA SER A 237 -31.67 -20.08 -11.91
C SER A 237 -30.33 -20.78 -11.63
N TRP A 238 -29.20 -20.27 -12.14
CA TRP A 238 -27.88 -20.85 -11.91
C TRP A 238 -26.99 -20.03 -10.96
N GLU A 239 -27.10 -18.70 -10.91
CA GLU A 239 -26.42 -17.86 -9.91
C GLU A 239 -27.02 -18.08 -8.51
N THR A 240 -28.34 -18.31 -8.45
CA THR A 240 -29.04 -18.69 -7.22
C THR A 240 -28.59 -20.04 -6.68
N LYS A 241 -28.10 -20.99 -7.49
CA LYS A 241 -27.63 -22.30 -6.99
C LYS A 241 -26.31 -22.19 -6.24
N SER A 242 -25.35 -21.43 -6.76
CA SER A 242 -24.09 -21.18 -6.06
C SER A 242 -24.32 -20.33 -4.81
N ALA A 243 -25.05 -19.22 -4.90
CA ALA A 243 -25.38 -18.37 -3.76
C ALA A 243 -26.19 -19.12 -2.68
N ARG A 244 -27.19 -19.93 -3.08
CA ARG A 244 -27.96 -20.78 -2.16
C ARG A 244 -27.10 -21.87 -1.53
N SER A 245 -26.15 -22.45 -2.25
CA SER A 245 -25.22 -23.43 -1.67
C SER A 245 -24.26 -22.79 -0.66
N HIS A 246 -23.77 -21.58 -0.93
CA HIS A 246 -22.94 -20.82 0.00
C HIS A 246 -23.72 -20.38 1.24
N TYR A 247 -24.95 -19.91 1.06
CA TYR A 247 -25.86 -19.56 2.14
C TYR A 247 -26.23 -20.77 3.00
N GLN A 248 -26.53 -21.92 2.37
CA GLN A 248 -26.83 -23.16 3.09
C GLN A 248 -25.61 -23.69 3.86
N LYS A 249 -24.40 -23.55 3.29
CA LYS A 249 -23.14 -23.90 3.97
C LYS A 249 -22.86 -22.99 5.16
N PHE A 250 -23.15 -21.69 5.02
CA PHE A 250 -23.05 -20.73 6.11
C PHE A 250 -24.05 -21.06 7.23
N LEU A 251 -25.31 -21.38 6.89
CA LEU A 251 -26.31 -21.82 7.86
C LEU A 251 -25.91 -23.11 8.57
N SER A 252 -25.30 -24.08 7.87
CA SER A 252 -24.83 -25.32 8.50
C SER A 252 -23.67 -25.08 9.46
N GLN A 253 -22.78 -24.15 9.13
CA GLN A 253 -21.68 -23.73 10.02
C GLN A 253 -22.22 -23.05 11.27
N LEU A 254 -23.18 -22.12 11.12
CA LEU A 254 -23.83 -21.46 12.25
C LEU A 254 -24.60 -22.44 13.12
N ALA A 255 -25.39 -23.35 12.52
CA ALA A 255 -26.12 -24.37 13.26
C ALA A 255 -25.20 -25.28 14.07
N THR A 256 -24.02 -25.62 13.53
CA THR A 256 -23.00 -26.42 14.22
C THR A 256 -22.37 -25.66 15.39
N LEU A 257 -22.03 -24.38 15.19
CA LEU A 257 -21.43 -23.53 16.23
C LEU A 257 -22.40 -23.24 17.39
N LEU A 258 -23.69 -23.10 17.08
CA LEU A 258 -24.73 -22.82 18.06
C LEU A 258 -25.28 -24.09 18.72
N SER A 259 -24.95 -25.27 18.19
CA SER A 259 -25.43 -26.55 18.71
C SER A 259 -24.71 -26.87 20.01
N ASN A 260 -25.48 -27.06 21.09
CA ASN A 260 -24.97 -27.64 22.33
C ASN A 260 -25.01 -29.18 22.25
N ASN A 261 -24.16 -29.87 23.03
CA ASN A 261 -23.98 -31.34 23.02
C ASN A 261 -25.25 -32.19 23.24
N VAL A 262 -26.44 -31.59 23.41
CA VAL A 262 -27.69 -32.25 23.80
C VAL A 262 -28.74 -32.20 22.68
N VAL A 263 -28.77 -31.19 21.79
CA VAL A 263 -29.76 -31.09 20.71
C VAL A 263 -29.15 -30.42 19.46
N PRO A 264 -29.02 -31.16 18.34
CA PRO A 264 -28.58 -30.60 17.07
C PRO A 264 -29.57 -29.56 16.53
N ILE A 265 -29.09 -28.37 16.20
CA ILE A 265 -29.92 -27.32 15.59
C ILE A 265 -30.06 -27.60 14.09
N PRO A 266 -31.28 -27.56 13.53
CA PRO A 266 -31.47 -27.65 12.08
C PRO A 266 -30.78 -26.50 11.35
N ALA A 267 -30.10 -26.79 10.23
CA ALA A 267 -29.46 -25.80 9.35
C ALA A 267 -30.46 -25.01 8.50
N THR A 268 -31.51 -24.50 9.16
CA THR A 268 -32.54 -23.63 8.61
C THR A 268 -32.40 -22.24 9.22
N GLU A 269 -32.64 -21.20 8.43
CA GLU A 269 -32.50 -19.80 8.86
C GLU A 269 -33.31 -19.49 10.13
N GLU A 270 -34.57 -19.95 10.19
CA GLU A 270 -35.46 -19.69 11.31
C GLU A 270 -34.99 -20.34 12.62
N ALA A 271 -34.54 -21.60 12.57
CA ALA A 271 -34.02 -22.28 13.76
C ALA A 271 -32.71 -21.65 14.29
N VAL A 272 -31.86 -21.12 13.40
CA VAL A 272 -30.64 -20.41 13.79
C VAL A 272 -30.97 -19.05 14.41
N LYS A 273 -31.91 -18.29 13.84
CA LYS A 273 -32.38 -17.01 14.38
C LYS A 273 -33.02 -17.17 15.76
N GLU A 274 -33.91 -18.16 15.92
CA GLU A 274 -34.58 -18.45 17.18
C GLU A 274 -33.56 -18.78 18.28
N LYS A 275 -32.53 -19.59 17.98
CA LYS A 275 -31.49 -19.93 18.94
C LYS A 275 -30.61 -18.75 19.33
N ILE A 276 -30.28 -17.86 18.39
CA ILE A 276 -29.55 -16.62 18.70
C ILE A 276 -30.39 -15.72 19.61
N GLN A 277 -31.68 -15.57 19.32
CA GLN A 277 -32.58 -14.79 20.17
C GLN A 277 -32.73 -15.40 21.57
N GLU A 278 -32.83 -16.73 21.68
CA GLU A 278 -32.89 -17.44 22.96
C GLU A 278 -31.61 -17.22 23.78
N ILE A 279 -30.42 -17.32 23.15
CA ILE A 279 -29.13 -17.05 23.80
C ILE A 279 -29.07 -15.60 24.28
N GLY A 280 -29.50 -14.64 23.45
CA GLY A 280 -29.57 -13.23 23.82
C GLY A 280 -30.51 -12.96 25.00
N ALA A 281 -31.70 -13.60 25.02
CA ALA A 281 -32.63 -13.49 26.14
C ALA A 281 -32.06 -14.08 27.43
N LYS A 282 -31.36 -15.23 27.34
CA LYS A 282 -30.67 -15.83 28.49
C LYS A 282 -29.55 -14.92 29.00
N GLU A 283 -28.74 -14.35 28.13
CA GLU A 283 -27.67 -13.43 28.52
C GLU A 283 -28.23 -12.24 29.30
N GLN A 284 -29.31 -11.61 28.83
CA GLN A 284 -29.96 -10.52 29.56
C GLN A 284 -30.49 -10.98 30.92
N SER A 285 -31.07 -12.19 31.00
CA SER A 285 -31.55 -12.76 32.27
C SER A 285 -30.41 -12.99 33.29
N TRP A 286 -29.29 -13.57 32.86
CA TRP A 286 -28.11 -13.76 33.73
C TRP A 286 -27.50 -12.41 34.12
N LYS A 287 -27.50 -11.43 33.21
CA LYS A 287 -27.01 -10.08 33.50
C LYS A 287 -27.83 -9.40 34.59
N SER A 288 -29.17 -9.39 34.49
CA SER A 288 -30.04 -8.85 35.54
C SER A 288 -29.89 -9.59 36.86
N ARG A 289 -29.70 -10.92 36.83
CA ARG A 289 -29.46 -11.72 38.04
C ARG A 289 -28.13 -11.38 38.69
N THR A 290 -27.08 -11.19 37.90
CA THR A 290 -25.76 -10.77 38.41
C THR A 290 -25.80 -9.37 38.99
N GLU A 291 -26.49 -8.43 38.33
CA GLU A 291 -26.70 -7.07 38.85
C GLU A 291 -27.47 -7.09 40.18
N GLY A 292 -28.53 -7.92 40.29
CA GLY A 292 -29.26 -8.12 41.54
C GLY A 292 -28.39 -8.69 42.67
N LEU A 293 -27.57 -9.71 42.38
CA LEU A 293 -26.62 -10.26 43.33
C LEU A 293 -25.54 -9.24 43.73
N GLN A 294 -25.06 -8.41 42.80
CA GLN A 294 -24.12 -7.34 43.11
C GLN A 294 -24.72 -6.30 44.04
N GLN A 295 -25.98 -5.90 43.82
CA GLN A 295 -26.70 -5.01 44.73
C GLN A 295 -26.87 -5.65 46.12
N GLU A 296 -27.23 -6.93 46.16
CA GLU A 296 -27.36 -7.67 47.42
C GLU A 296 -26.02 -7.70 48.20
N VAL A 297 -24.91 -8.01 47.52
CA VAL A 297 -23.57 -7.96 48.13
C VAL A 297 -23.27 -6.56 48.67
N LEU A 298 -23.55 -5.50 47.90
CA LEU A 298 -23.34 -4.12 48.38
C LEU A 298 -24.16 -3.80 49.63
N THR A 299 -25.43 -4.21 49.67
CA THR A 299 -26.28 -3.99 50.86
C THR A 299 -25.82 -4.79 52.07
N LEU A 300 -25.34 -6.02 51.88
CA LEU A 300 -24.78 -6.84 52.95
C LEU A 300 -23.46 -6.26 53.46
N THR A 301 -22.60 -5.75 52.57
CA THR A 301 -21.36 -5.07 52.95
C THR A 301 -21.65 -3.81 53.76
N GLN A 302 -22.62 -2.98 53.34
CA GLN A 302 -23.01 -1.79 54.11
C GLN A 302 -23.59 -2.15 55.48
N ARG A 303 -24.41 -3.20 55.58
CA ARG A 303 -24.91 -3.67 56.89
C ARG A 303 -23.79 -4.18 57.78
N LEU A 304 -22.79 -4.85 57.22
CA LEU A 304 -21.64 -5.35 57.95
C LEU A 304 -20.76 -4.19 58.45
N GLU A 305 -20.54 -3.18 57.63
CA GLU A 305 -19.86 -1.93 58.02
C GLU A 305 -20.61 -1.20 59.14
N GLN A 306 -21.93 -1.06 59.04
CA GLN A 306 -22.76 -0.48 60.11
C GLN A 306 -22.66 -1.28 61.42
N LEU A 307 -22.71 -2.61 61.34
CA LEU A 307 -22.56 -3.47 62.51
C LEU A 307 -21.16 -3.35 63.12
N GLN A 308 -20.13 -3.17 62.29
CA GLN A 308 -18.75 -3.00 62.70
C GLN A 308 -18.55 -1.63 63.39
N CYS A 309 -19.09 -0.54 62.84
CA CYS A 309 -19.10 0.78 63.47
C CYS A 309 -19.81 0.77 64.83
N HIS A 310 -20.98 0.13 64.94
CA HIS A 310 -21.68 -0.01 66.22
C HIS A 310 -20.93 -0.89 67.23
N SER A 311 -20.15 -1.87 66.77
CA SER A 311 -19.31 -2.69 67.65
C SER A 311 -18.07 -1.95 68.15
N GLU A 312 -17.48 -1.06 67.34
CA GLU A 312 -16.37 -0.19 67.74
C GLU A 312 -16.83 0.93 68.68
N GLU A 313 -17.99 1.55 68.43
CA GLU A 313 -18.60 2.54 69.34
C GLU A 313 -18.95 1.91 70.71
N ALA A 314 -19.56 0.72 70.73
CA ALA A 314 -19.84 0.01 71.97
C ALA A 314 -18.57 -0.45 72.72
N ALA A 315 -17.48 -0.73 72.00
CA ALA A 315 -16.18 -1.06 72.59
C ALA A 315 -15.44 0.17 73.14
N GLY A 316 -15.67 1.35 72.55
CA GLY A 316 -15.15 2.64 73.02
C GLY A 316 -15.79 3.15 74.31
N GLU A 317 -17.05 2.77 74.59
CA GLU A 317 -17.82 3.27 75.75
C GLU A 317 -17.91 2.30 76.95
N SER A 318 -17.45 1.04 76.86
CA SER A 318 -17.57 0.06 77.96
C SER A 318 -16.24 -0.27 78.67
N SER A 319 -15.72 0.65 79.48
CA SER A 319 -14.66 0.41 80.47
C SER A 319 -15.20 0.76 81.87
N PRO A 320 -16.09 -0.06 82.46
CA PRO A 320 -15.67 -1.07 83.45
C PRO A 320 -16.64 -2.28 83.61
N MET A 321 -17.39 -2.67 82.57
CA MET A 321 -18.27 -3.86 82.59
C MET A 321 -17.73 -5.06 81.80
N GLN A 322 -16.55 -4.93 81.17
CA GLN A 322 -15.93 -5.99 80.37
C GLN A 322 -15.41 -7.16 81.23
N ASP A 323 -15.17 -6.96 82.53
CA ASP A 323 -14.69 -8.01 83.45
C ASP A 323 -15.80 -8.98 83.88
N ARG A 324 -17.05 -8.53 83.98
CA ARG A 324 -18.17 -9.42 84.37
C ARG A 324 -18.68 -10.31 83.24
N CYS A 325 -18.34 -10.03 81.98
CA CYS A 325 -18.69 -10.89 80.84
C CYS A 325 -17.64 -11.97 80.53
N ARG A 326 -16.42 -11.90 81.06
CA ARG A 326 -15.42 -12.97 80.88
C ARG A 326 -15.79 -14.24 81.67
N GLU A 327 -16.50 -14.11 82.78
CA GLU A 327 -16.94 -15.23 83.62
C GLU A 327 -18.20 -15.93 83.08
N GLN A 328 -19.09 -15.19 82.42
CA GLN A 328 -20.31 -15.75 81.82
C GLN A 328 -20.10 -16.44 80.46
N LYS A 329 -18.89 -16.35 79.87
CA LYS A 329 -18.49 -17.05 78.64
C LYS A 329 -17.95 -18.47 78.86
N ARG A 330 -17.82 -18.95 80.11
CA ARG A 330 -17.37 -20.32 80.39
C ARG A 330 -18.42 -21.41 80.08
N PRO A 331 -19.73 -21.22 80.29
CA PRO A 331 -20.74 -22.25 79.96
C PRO A 331 -20.99 -22.45 78.45
N TRP A 332 -20.76 -21.43 77.60
CA TRP A 332 -21.07 -21.50 76.17
C TRP A 332 -20.03 -22.23 75.32
N ARG A 333 -18.77 -22.30 75.77
CA ARG A 333 -17.69 -23.01 75.03
C ARG A 333 -17.88 -24.53 74.93
N HIS A 334 -18.81 -25.11 75.69
CA HIS A 334 -19.15 -26.54 75.58
C HIS A 334 -20.28 -26.83 74.59
N LEU A 335 -21.11 -25.84 74.22
CA LEU A 335 -22.19 -26.02 73.24
C LEU A 335 -21.73 -25.66 71.82
N GLU A 336 -20.76 -24.77 71.69
CA GLU A 336 -20.13 -24.39 70.41
C GLU A 336 -19.36 -25.55 69.75
N ARG A 337 -18.91 -26.54 70.54
CA ARG A 337 -18.31 -27.78 70.03
C ARG A 337 -19.32 -28.80 69.51
N LYS A 338 -20.63 -28.54 69.61
CA LYS A 338 -21.70 -29.49 69.24
C LYS A 338 -22.44 -29.16 67.93
N THR A 339 -21.96 -28.19 67.15
CA THR A 339 -22.51 -27.86 65.83
C THR A 339 -21.53 -28.22 64.71
N ALA A 340 -21.28 -29.51 64.52
CA ALA A 340 -20.45 -30.05 63.43
C ALA A 340 -20.98 -29.71 62.01
N VAL A 341 -22.24 -29.26 61.90
CA VAL A 341 -22.86 -28.89 60.63
C VAL A 341 -22.47 -27.47 60.20
N ASN A 342 -22.25 -26.53 61.13
CA ASN A 342 -21.90 -25.15 60.78
C ASN A 342 -20.45 -25.04 60.27
N ASP A 343 -19.54 -25.83 60.86
CA ASP A 343 -18.13 -25.86 60.45
C ASP A 343 -17.95 -26.39 59.02
N PHE A 344 -18.74 -27.39 58.61
CA PHE A 344 -18.70 -27.95 57.25
C PHE A 344 -19.16 -26.94 56.18
N PHE A 345 -20.21 -26.15 56.46
CA PHE A 345 -20.67 -25.12 55.54
C PHE A 345 -19.73 -23.90 55.51
N GLN A 346 -19.12 -23.53 56.64
CA GLN A 346 -18.08 -22.49 56.67
C GLN A 346 -16.82 -22.90 55.91
N GLU A 347 -16.35 -24.13 56.09
CA GLU A 347 -15.19 -24.65 55.37
C GLU A 347 -15.48 -24.79 53.87
N SER A 348 -16.67 -25.27 53.49
CA SER A 348 -17.09 -25.36 52.09
C SER A 348 -17.21 -23.98 51.43
N LEU A 349 -17.76 -22.97 52.12
CA LEU A 349 -17.83 -21.59 51.63
C LEU A 349 -16.46 -20.91 51.58
N ALA A 350 -15.57 -21.17 52.55
CA ALA A 350 -14.20 -20.67 52.54
C ALA A 350 -13.39 -21.29 51.40
N LEU A 351 -13.57 -22.58 51.13
CA LEU A 351 -12.91 -23.27 50.01
C LEU A 351 -13.40 -22.74 48.65
N ASP A 352 -14.70 -22.45 48.52
CA ASP A 352 -15.29 -21.87 47.30
C ASP A 352 -14.86 -20.42 47.07
N ARG A 353 -14.78 -19.60 48.13
CA ARG A 353 -14.22 -18.24 48.06
C ARG A 353 -12.74 -18.28 47.66
N ASN A 354 -11.93 -19.11 48.31
CA ASN A 354 -10.51 -19.25 47.98
C ASN A 354 -10.27 -19.75 46.54
N LYS A 355 -11.16 -20.60 46.00
CA LYS A 355 -11.11 -21.03 44.60
C LYS A 355 -11.43 -19.87 43.65
N LYS A 356 -12.48 -19.10 43.92
CA LYS A 356 -12.86 -17.93 43.12
C LYS A 356 -11.78 -16.84 43.15
N ASP A 357 -11.19 -16.60 44.32
CA ASP A 357 -10.10 -15.63 44.46
C ASP A 357 -8.85 -16.08 43.69
N ASN A 358 -8.51 -17.38 43.74
CA ASN A 358 -7.44 -17.94 42.92
C ASN A 358 -7.74 -17.85 41.41
N GLU A 359 -8.96 -18.17 40.98
CA GLU A 359 -9.36 -18.06 39.57
C GLU A 359 -9.29 -16.61 39.09
N GLN A 360 -9.78 -15.65 39.87
CA GLN A 360 -9.66 -14.22 39.56
C GLN A 360 -8.19 -13.79 39.50
N GLN A 361 -7.35 -14.24 40.43
CA GLN A 361 -5.92 -13.95 40.43
C GLN A 361 -5.21 -14.53 39.20
N THR A 362 -5.57 -15.75 38.76
CA THR A 362 -5.01 -16.35 37.53
C THR A 362 -5.41 -15.58 36.29
N LEU A 363 -6.66 -15.12 36.20
CA LEU A 363 -7.18 -14.37 35.07
C LEU A 363 -6.51 -12.99 34.96
N LEU A 364 -6.30 -12.33 36.11
CA LEU A 364 -5.58 -11.06 36.21
C LEU A 364 -4.10 -11.21 35.79
N ASN A 365 -3.44 -12.28 36.22
CA ASN A 365 -2.07 -12.60 35.79
C ASN A 365 -1.99 -12.88 34.28
N ILE A 366 -2.95 -13.61 33.70
CA ILE A 366 -3.00 -13.87 32.25
C ILE A 366 -3.18 -12.56 31.49
N GLN A 367 -4.09 -11.69 31.94
CA GLN A 367 -4.32 -10.39 31.32
C GLN A 367 -3.06 -9.50 31.39
N GLN A 368 -2.40 -9.45 32.55
CA GLN A 368 -1.18 -8.66 32.74
C GLN A 368 -0.02 -9.19 31.88
N ASN A 369 0.15 -10.51 31.79
CA ASN A 369 1.15 -11.14 30.92
C ASN A 369 0.89 -10.89 29.44
N LEU A 370 -0.37 -10.94 28.99
CA LEU A 370 -0.74 -10.57 27.62
C LEU A 370 -0.43 -9.10 27.32
N GLN A 371 -0.70 -8.21 28.28
CA GLN A 371 -0.39 -6.78 28.14
C GLN A 371 1.13 -6.53 28.09
N ILE A 372 1.91 -7.22 28.91
CA ILE A 372 3.39 -7.15 28.88
C ILE A 372 3.92 -7.68 27.55
N ALA A 373 3.45 -8.84 27.09
CA ALA A 373 3.91 -9.45 25.83
C ALA A 373 3.58 -8.57 24.61
N THR A 374 2.39 -7.97 24.58
CA THR A 374 2.01 -7.03 23.51
C THR A 374 2.86 -5.76 23.54
N THR A 375 3.14 -5.23 24.72
CA THR A 375 4.00 -4.04 24.89
C THR A 375 5.44 -4.33 24.46
N GLN A 376 6.01 -5.46 24.87
CA GLN A 376 7.35 -5.90 24.44
C GLN A 376 7.46 -6.05 22.93
N ARG A 377 6.44 -6.64 22.28
CA ARG A 377 6.42 -6.79 20.82
C ARG A 377 6.35 -5.44 20.09
N LEU A 378 5.69 -4.45 20.67
CA LEU A 378 5.69 -3.08 20.12
C LEU A 378 7.04 -2.41 20.33
N GLU A 379 7.66 -2.57 21.50
CA GLU A 379 8.98 -2.04 21.81
C GLU A 379 10.06 -2.60 20.85
N GLU A 380 10.07 -3.90 20.59
CA GLU A 380 10.97 -4.53 19.61
C GLU A 380 10.81 -3.95 18.20
N LYS A 381 9.57 -3.68 17.78
CA LYS A 381 9.30 -3.03 16.49
C LYS A 381 9.84 -1.60 16.45
N ILE A 382 9.67 -0.84 17.54
CA ILE A 382 10.19 0.52 17.66
C ILE A 382 11.72 0.51 17.57
N GLN A 383 12.38 -0.38 18.31
CA GLN A 383 13.85 -0.53 18.26
C GLN A 383 14.35 -0.91 16.86
N LYS A 384 13.65 -1.82 16.17
CA LYS A 384 13.98 -2.20 14.79
C LYS A 384 13.86 -1.02 13.83
N LEU A 385 12.79 -0.24 13.94
CA LEU A 385 12.59 0.98 13.14
C LEU A 385 13.65 2.05 13.44
N GLN A 386 14.01 2.23 14.71
CA GLN A 386 15.07 3.15 15.11
C GLN A 386 16.43 2.75 14.51
N LYS A 387 16.75 1.45 14.51
CA LYS A 387 17.98 0.93 13.88
C LYS A 387 18.00 1.16 12.37
N GLN A 388 16.90 0.87 11.67
CA GLN A 388 16.78 1.16 10.24
C GLN A 388 16.97 2.64 9.94
N LEU A 389 16.41 3.52 10.78
CA LEU A 389 16.53 4.96 10.63
C LEU A 389 17.97 5.45 10.89
N SER A 390 18.72 4.82 11.80
CA SER A 390 20.15 5.11 11.98
C SER A 390 21.00 4.66 10.79
N ASP A 391 20.72 3.47 10.24
CA ASP A 391 21.44 2.94 9.07
C ASP A 391 21.22 3.81 7.84
N LEU A 392 19.97 4.24 7.60
CA LEU A 392 19.62 5.20 6.55
C LEU A 392 20.31 6.56 6.75
N LYS A 393 20.40 7.06 7.99
CA LYS A 393 21.14 8.30 8.28
C LYS A 393 22.63 8.17 7.95
N LEU A 394 23.26 7.03 8.26
CA LEU A 394 24.67 6.78 7.94
C LEU A 394 24.89 6.64 6.43
N SER A 395 24.00 5.90 5.75
CA SER A 395 24.03 5.77 4.28
C SER A 395 23.87 7.13 3.60
N ASN A 396 22.94 7.97 4.05
CA ASN A 396 22.74 9.31 3.51
C ASN A 396 23.97 10.20 3.72
N LYS A 397 24.63 10.14 4.89
CA LYS A 397 25.93 10.81 5.10
C LYS A 397 26.99 10.33 4.10
N SER A 398 27.08 9.01 3.88
CA SER A 398 28.01 8.42 2.90
C SER A 398 27.73 8.90 1.48
N MET A 399 26.46 8.83 1.03
CA MET A 399 26.02 9.32 -0.27
C MET A 399 26.33 10.81 -0.45
N LYS A 400 26.11 11.63 0.59
CA LYS A 400 26.45 13.06 0.57
C LYS A 400 27.95 13.30 0.36
N ILE A 401 28.81 12.50 0.98
CA ILE A 401 30.27 12.54 0.77
C ILE A 401 30.63 12.08 -0.65
N GLN A 402 29.99 11.06 -1.18
CA GLN A 402 30.21 10.65 -2.57
C GLN A 402 29.76 11.73 -3.55
N LEU A 403 28.61 12.36 -3.32
CA LEU A 403 28.08 13.43 -4.16
C LEU A 403 29.01 14.65 -4.19
N THR A 404 29.58 15.05 -3.04
CA THR A 404 30.58 16.13 -3.01
C THR A 404 31.84 15.75 -3.77
N ARG A 405 32.32 14.50 -3.67
CA ARG A 405 33.46 14.01 -4.48
C ARG A 405 33.15 14.04 -5.97
N VAL A 406 31.98 13.58 -6.39
CA VAL A 406 31.54 13.61 -7.80
C VAL A 406 31.46 15.05 -8.31
N ASN A 407 30.93 15.98 -7.52
CA ASN A 407 30.89 17.39 -7.90
C ASN A 407 32.30 17.97 -8.07
N VAL A 408 33.23 17.69 -7.16
CA VAL A 408 34.63 18.13 -7.30
C VAL A 408 35.29 17.54 -8.57
N LEU A 409 35.01 16.29 -8.91
CA LEU A 409 35.53 15.66 -10.14
C LEU A 409 34.92 16.29 -11.40
N LYS A 410 33.61 16.58 -11.38
CA LYS A 410 32.93 17.28 -12.47
C LYS A 410 33.55 18.66 -12.70
N ASP A 411 33.76 19.43 -11.64
CA ASP A 411 34.33 20.77 -11.72
C ASP A 411 35.78 20.74 -12.27
N LYS A 412 36.61 19.79 -11.81
CA LYS A 412 37.95 19.55 -12.38
C LYS A 412 37.91 19.19 -13.87
N THR A 413 36.90 18.44 -14.29
CA THR A 413 36.75 18.01 -15.69
C THR A 413 36.32 19.17 -16.57
N ILE A 414 35.35 19.98 -16.10
CA ILE A 414 34.92 21.22 -16.75
C ILE A 414 36.13 22.17 -16.89
N GLU A 415 36.96 22.30 -15.85
CA GLU A 415 38.13 23.18 -15.89
C GLU A 415 39.18 22.70 -16.92
N LYS A 416 39.45 21.38 -16.99
CA LYS A 416 40.31 20.82 -18.03
C LYS A 416 39.78 21.06 -19.45
N LEU A 417 38.47 20.93 -19.65
CA LEU A 417 37.81 21.22 -20.93
C LEU A 417 37.89 22.71 -21.29
N ARG A 418 37.76 23.60 -20.31
CA ARG A 418 37.98 25.04 -20.51
C ARG A 418 39.41 25.33 -20.93
N GLN A 419 40.41 24.75 -20.25
CA GLN A 419 41.82 24.92 -20.59
C GLN A 419 42.16 24.42 -22.01
N SER A 420 41.63 23.25 -22.40
CA SER A 420 41.84 22.73 -23.76
C SER A 420 41.17 23.60 -24.81
N LEU A 421 39.97 24.12 -24.54
CA LEU A 421 39.29 25.07 -25.42
C LEU A 421 40.13 26.35 -25.62
N THR A 422 40.65 26.95 -24.54
CA THR A 422 41.50 28.14 -24.62
C THR A 422 42.79 27.87 -25.42
N GLN A 423 43.39 26.68 -25.26
CA GLN A 423 44.54 26.29 -26.07
C GLN A 423 44.19 26.18 -27.56
N VAL A 424 43.06 25.56 -27.90
CA VAL A 424 42.57 25.43 -29.28
C VAL A 424 42.27 26.81 -29.88
N GLU A 425 41.65 27.71 -29.13
CA GLU A 425 41.41 29.09 -29.55
C GLU A 425 42.71 29.86 -29.79
N ALA A 426 43.70 29.71 -28.91
CA ALA A 426 45.02 30.30 -29.11
C ALA A 426 45.74 29.74 -30.34
N MET A 427 45.64 28.43 -30.60
CA MET A 427 46.18 27.80 -31.81
C MET A 427 45.45 28.28 -33.07
N LYS A 428 44.13 28.43 -33.02
CA LYS A 428 43.31 28.99 -34.09
C LYS A 428 43.70 30.44 -34.37
N GLY A 429 43.84 31.28 -33.34
CA GLY A 429 44.31 32.67 -33.49
C GLY A 429 45.69 32.74 -34.14
N LYS A 430 46.64 31.91 -33.71
CA LYS A 430 47.98 31.80 -34.32
C LYS A 430 47.92 31.34 -35.79
N ALA A 431 47.03 30.41 -36.12
CA ALA A 431 46.83 29.96 -37.49
C ALA A 431 46.22 31.07 -38.36
N VAL A 432 45.23 31.81 -37.85
CA VAL A 432 44.63 32.97 -38.53
C VAL A 432 45.69 34.04 -38.82
N VAL A 433 46.50 34.41 -37.82
CA VAL A 433 47.60 35.37 -38.00
C VAL A 433 48.62 34.88 -39.05
N LYS A 434 48.96 33.58 -39.05
CA LYS A 434 49.84 33.00 -40.08
C LYS A 434 49.19 33.06 -41.48
N THR A 435 47.90 32.76 -41.60
CA THR A 435 47.21 32.86 -42.90
C THR A 435 47.08 34.29 -43.39
N ASP A 436 46.88 35.26 -42.50
CA ASP A 436 46.81 36.66 -42.86
C ASP A 436 48.19 37.19 -43.25
N ASN A 437 49.26 36.81 -42.55
CA ASN A 437 50.64 37.13 -42.96
C ASN A 437 51.00 36.54 -44.34
N LEU A 438 50.54 35.32 -44.63
CA LEU A 438 50.69 34.69 -45.96
C LEU A 438 49.87 35.42 -47.03
N LYS A 439 48.67 35.92 -46.71
CA LYS A 439 47.89 36.76 -47.63
C LYS A 439 48.56 38.10 -47.89
N THR A 440 49.11 38.76 -46.86
CA THR A 440 49.80 40.05 -46.98
C THR A 440 51.08 39.92 -47.82
N THR A 441 51.86 38.86 -47.61
CA THR A 441 53.03 38.55 -48.44
C THR A 441 52.65 38.18 -49.87
N LEU A 442 51.57 37.42 -50.08
CA LEU A 442 51.03 37.16 -51.43
C LEU A 442 50.58 38.46 -52.12
N HIS A 443 49.95 39.37 -51.39
CA HIS A 443 49.52 40.68 -51.92
C HIS A 443 50.72 41.56 -52.29
N SER A 444 51.75 41.61 -51.45
CA SER A 444 53.01 42.31 -51.73
C SER A 444 53.74 41.73 -52.94
N ALA A 445 53.84 40.39 -53.03
CA ALA A 445 54.42 39.70 -54.19
C ALA A 445 53.65 39.97 -55.49
N LYS A 446 52.31 40.00 -55.44
CA LYS A 446 51.46 40.39 -56.58
C LYS A 446 51.67 41.85 -56.99
N GLN A 447 51.85 42.76 -56.03
CA GLN A 447 52.08 44.19 -56.31
C GLN A 447 53.48 44.42 -56.91
N LYS A 448 54.49 43.68 -56.43
CA LYS A 448 55.85 43.67 -56.99
C LYS A 448 55.87 43.10 -58.42
N ALA A 449 55.16 42.01 -58.67
CA ALA A 449 54.99 41.46 -60.02
C ALA A 449 54.23 42.39 -60.98
N ARG A 450 53.31 43.24 -60.47
CA ARG A 450 52.70 44.32 -61.25
C ARG A 450 53.71 45.44 -61.54
N GLY A 451 54.50 45.86 -60.56
CA GLY A 451 55.55 46.88 -60.75
C GLY A 451 56.65 46.44 -61.73
N ASP A 452 57.01 45.16 -61.74
CA ASP A 452 57.99 44.59 -62.69
C ASP A 452 57.40 44.44 -64.09
N LYS A 453 56.09 44.15 -64.21
CA LYS A 453 55.39 44.27 -65.50
C LYS A 453 55.33 45.72 -65.99
N GLU A 454 55.15 46.69 -65.10
CA GLU A 454 55.11 48.12 -65.45
C GLU A 454 56.50 48.67 -65.83
N LYS A 455 57.58 48.17 -65.20
CA LYS A 455 58.97 48.43 -65.61
C LYS A 455 59.35 47.76 -66.94
N ARG A 456 58.85 46.55 -67.22
CA ARG A 456 59.04 45.90 -68.54
C ARG A 456 58.25 46.60 -69.66
N VAL A 457 57.09 47.19 -69.36
CA VAL A 457 56.33 48.02 -70.31
C VAL A 457 57.00 49.38 -70.56
N ARG A 458 57.78 49.93 -69.62
CA ARG A 458 58.62 51.12 -69.86
C ARG A 458 59.92 50.84 -70.64
N ALA A 459 60.37 49.59 -70.72
CA ALA A 459 61.57 49.20 -71.47
C ALA A 459 61.31 48.86 -72.95
N THR A 460 60.07 49.02 -73.41
CA THR A 460 59.68 48.82 -74.82
C THR A 460 58.84 50.02 -75.28
N ALA A 461 59.51 51.17 -75.44
CA ALA A 461 58.95 52.32 -76.13
C ALA A 461 59.52 52.37 -77.57
N PRO A 462 58.69 52.25 -78.62
CA PRO A 462 59.04 52.68 -79.97
C PRO A 462 58.55 54.13 -80.19
N ALA A 463 59.41 54.97 -80.74
CA ALA A 463 59.08 56.33 -81.18
C ALA A 463 58.55 56.30 -82.64
N PRO A 464 57.99 57.40 -83.19
CA PRO A 464 56.54 57.64 -83.13
C PRO A 464 55.93 57.92 -84.52
N ARG A 465 54.61 57.73 -84.68
CA ARG A 465 53.74 58.68 -85.41
C ARG A 465 52.25 58.33 -85.27
N ARG A 466 51.53 59.36 -84.80
CA ARG A 466 50.14 59.80 -85.06
C ARG A 466 49.34 58.95 -86.07
N SER A 467 48.04 58.72 -85.96
CA SER A 467 47.01 58.96 -84.93
C SER A 467 45.71 58.37 -85.50
N ARG A 468 44.95 57.69 -84.63
CA ARG A 468 43.49 57.46 -84.71
C ARG A 468 42.93 56.59 -85.88
N GLY A 469 42.72 55.31 -85.56
CA GLY A 469 41.52 54.52 -85.88
C GLY A 469 41.11 53.81 -84.58
N GLU A 470 39.90 53.88 -84.04
CA GLU A 470 38.54 53.72 -84.55
C GLU A 470 38.11 52.26 -84.78
N ARG A 471 37.19 51.82 -83.90
CA ARG A 471 36.10 50.85 -84.07
C ARG A 471 36.37 49.34 -84.17
N ARG A 472 35.81 48.71 -83.13
CA ARG A 472 34.68 47.75 -83.17
C ARG A 472 34.97 46.25 -83.40
N ARG A 473 34.37 45.52 -82.46
CA ARG A 473 33.48 44.34 -82.62
C ARG A 473 34.19 43.01 -82.84
N ARG A 474 33.96 42.07 -81.90
CA ARG A 474 33.08 40.88 -82.03
C ARG A 474 33.81 39.76 -82.82
N ARG A 475 33.76 38.48 -82.47
CA ARG A 475 32.70 37.65 -81.88
C ARG A 475 33.31 36.24 -81.65
N LYS A 476 32.71 35.48 -80.72
CA LYS A 476 32.26 34.07 -80.81
C LYS A 476 33.06 33.12 -81.73
N GLY A 477 33.49 31.93 -81.34
CA GLY A 477 32.91 30.94 -80.43
C GLY A 477 32.92 29.58 -81.15
N ALA A 478 33.10 28.48 -80.42
CA ALA A 478 32.96 27.05 -80.80
C ALA A 478 33.85 26.24 -79.84
N GLU A 479 33.60 25.02 -79.39
CA GLU A 479 32.48 24.06 -79.38
C GLU A 479 33.05 22.81 -78.66
N LYS A 480 32.23 22.04 -77.94
CA LYS A 480 32.33 20.56 -77.74
C LYS A 480 33.60 19.97 -77.07
N THR A 481 33.65 18.81 -76.41
CA THR A 481 32.74 17.89 -75.70
C THR A 481 33.64 16.82 -75.06
N ARG A 482 33.28 16.38 -73.84
CA ARG A 482 33.31 15.00 -73.29
C ARG A 482 34.60 14.15 -73.28
N GLY A 483 34.92 13.74 -72.05
CA GLY A 483 35.23 12.34 -71.66
C GLY A 483 36.72 12.02 -71.57
N SER A 484 37.20 11.16 -70.67
CA SER A 484 36.67 10.36 -69.56
C SER A 484 37.87 9.57 -68.98
N TRP A 485 37.67 8.88 -67.84
CA TRP A 485 38.47 7.77 -67.26
C TRP A 485 39.69 8.14 -66.38
N VAL A 486 40.05 7.45 -65.29
CA VAL A 486 39.42 6.51 -64.33
C VAL A 486 40.48 6.24 -63.22
N VAL A 487 40.03 6.03 -61.98
CA VAL A 487 40.55 5.16 -60.87
C VAL A 487 42.07 4.91 -60.71
N THR A 488 42.58 5.10 -59.48
CA THR A 488 43.33 4.11 -58.64
C THR A 488 43.69 4.74 -57.28
N ARG A 489 43.23 4.18 -56.15
CA ARG A 489 43.81 3.14 -55.27
C ARG A 489 45.00 3.57 -54.37
N TRP A 490 44.77 3.34 -53.07
CA TRP A 490 45.65 2.69 -52.05
C TRP A 490 46.46 3.54 -51.06
N GLN A 491 46.18 3.20 -49.78
CA GLN A 491 47.06 3.05 -48.60
C GLN A 491 47.88 4.27 -48.15
N LYS A 492 47.79 4.69 -46.87
CA LYS A 492 47.96 3.88 -45.66
C LYS A 492 47.17 4.45 -44.49
#